data_AF-A0A0T7BP84-F1
#
_entry.id   AF-A0A0T7BP84-F1
#
_cell.length_a   1.000
_cell.length_b   1.000
_cell.length_c   1.000
_cell.angle_alpha   90.00
_cell.angle_beta   90.00
_cell.angle_gamma   90.00
#
_symmetry.space_group_name_H-M   'P 1'
#
loop_
_entity.id
_entity.type
_entity.pdbx_description
1 polymer ?
#
loop_
_entity_poly.entity_id
_entity_poly.type
_entity_poly.pdbx_seq_one_letter_code
_entity_poly.pdbx_strand_id
1 'polypeptide(L)' 'MKRNLSRKSDKPFRLHSLKALEFHAPPLMELKERDWKAMVELFERKDSDDIEADINSNLKFLFPEPCWEEEPFDFLQEYL' A
#
# COMPACT_ATOMS: atom_id res chain seq x y z
N MET A 1 5.89 -58.73 35.86
CA MET A 1 6.26 -57.29 35.76
C MET A 1 5.27 -56.58 34.84
N LYS A 2 4.44 -55.68 35.40
CA LYS A 2 3.37 -54.98 34.68
C LYS A 2 3.93 -53.66 34.13
N ARG A 3 3.86 -53.41 32.82
CA ARG A 3 4.23 -52.11 32.22
C ARG A 3 2.96 -51.36 31.84
N ASN A 4 2.68 -50.29 32.58
CA ASN A 4 1.55 -49.40 32.40
C ASN A 4 1.85 -48.43 31.25
N LEU A 5 1.14 -48.53 30.13
CA LEU A 5 1.15 -47.52 29.07
C LEU A 5 0.02 -46.54 29.34
N SER A 6 0.36 -45.49 30.08
CA SER A 6 -0.52 -44.35 30.36
C SER A 6 -0.87 -43.63 29.05
N ARG A 7 -2.15 -43.65 28.67
CA ARG A 7 -2.69 -42.79 27.60
C ARG A 7 -2.51 -41.33 28.02
N LYS A 8 -1.54 -40.64 27.40
CA LYS A 8 -1.43 -39.19 27.53
C LYS A 8 -2.45 -38.58 26.56
N SER A 9 -3.42 -37.89 27.14
CA SER A 9 -4.40 -37.03 26.48
C SER A 9 -3.76 -36.19 25.38
N ASP A 10 -4.21 -36.36 24.14
CA ASP A 10 -3.98 -35.41 23.06
C ASP A 10 -4.57 -34.07 23.50
N LYS A 11 -3.71 -33.06 23.66
CA LYS A 11 -4.17 -31.70 23.88
C LYS A 11 -4.77 -31.23 22.56
N PRO A 12 -5.95 -30.58 22.54
CA PRO A 12 -6.41 -29.94 21.33
C PRO A 12 -5.36 -28.91 20.94
N PHE A 13 -4.83 -29.03 19.73
CA PHE A 13 -4.13 -27.94 19.07
C PHE A 13 -5.07 -26.74 19.19
N ARG A 14 -4.69 -25.74 19.98
CA ARG A 14 -5.30 -24.42 19.88
C ARG A 14 -5.03 -24.02 18.44
N LEU A 15 -6.05 -24.19 17.60
CA LEU A 15 -6.05 -23.66 16.25
C LEU A 15 -5.92 -22.16 16.49
N HIS A 16 -4.70 -21.66 16.29
CA HIS A 16 -4.40 -20.26 16.25
C HIS A 16 -5.42 -19.70 15.29
N SER A 17 -6.37 -18.95 15.87
CA SER A 17 -7.37 -18.23 15.11
C SER A 17 -6.58 -17.54 14.01
N LEU A 18 -6.84 -17.97 12.79
CA LEU A 18 -6.51 -17.29 11.56
C LEU A 18 -7.30 -15.98 11.60
N LYS A 19 -6.96 -15.10 12.55
CA LYS A 19 -7.27 -13.69 12.47
C LYS A 19 -6.42 -13.23 11.33
N ALA A 20 -7.14 -12.96 10.25
CA ALA A 20 -6.72 -12.36 9.01
C ALA A 20 -5.31 -11.80 9.09
N LEU A 21 -4.50 -12.29 8.17
CA LEU A 21 -3.33 -11.58 7.64
C LEU A 21 -3.84 -10.25 7.05
N GLU A 22 -4.25 -9.33 7.91
CA GLU A 22 -4.51 -7.94 7.61
C GLU A 22 -3.15 -7.33 7.32
N PHE A 23 -2.72 -7.44 6.07
CA PHE A 23 -1.58 -6.72 5.49
C PHE A 23 -1.92 -5.23 5.34
N HIS A 24 -2.59 -4.64 6.33
CA HIS A 24 -2.82 -3.21 6.34
C HIS A 24 -1.52 -2.56 6.80
N ALA A 25 -1.10 -1.54 6.04
CA ALA A 25 -0.01 -0.69 6.49
C ALA A 25 -0.34 -0.20 7.91
N PRO A 26 0.65 -0.11 8.82
CA PRO A 26 0.45 0.48 10.13
C PRO A 26 -0.28 1.83 9.99
N PRO A 27 -1.19 2.20 10.91
CA PRO A 27 -1.85 3.50 10.88
C PRO A 27 -0.82 4.58 10.63
N LEU A 28 -1.08 5.45 9.63
CA LEU A 28 -0.14 6.52 9.26
C LEU A 28 0.24 7.27 10.54
N MET A 29 1.50 7.15 10.94
CA MET A 29 2.04 8.01 11.99
C MET A 29 1.78 9.45 11.56
N GLU A 30 1.30 10.27 12.50
CA GLU A 30 1.13 11.71 12.26
C GLU A 30 2.43 12.28 11.67
N LEU A 31 2.30 12.97 10.55
CA LEU A 31 3.42 13.63 9.89
C LEU A 31 4.03 14.65 10.86
N LYS A 32 5.31 14.49 11.17
CA LYS A 32 6.05 15.42 12.02
C LYS A 32 6.72 16.48 11.17
N GLU A 33 7.19 17.56 11.79
CA GLU A 33 7.92 18.63 11.10
C GLU A 33 9.11 18.12 10.27
N ARG A 34 9.78 17.05 10.73
CA ARG A 34 10.84 16.37 9.97
C ARG A 34 10.32 15.79 8.65
N ASP A 35 9.15 15.16 8.68
CA ASP A 35 8.56 14.52 7.50
C ASP A 35 8.10 15.59 6.52
N TRP A 36 7.56 16.71 7.03
CA TRP A 36 7.26 17.89 6.21
C TRP A 36 8.51 18.44 5.52
N LYS A 37 9.62 18.60 6.25
CA LYS A 37 10.88 19.05 5.68
C LYS A 37 11.39 18.11 4.59
N ALA A 38 11.33 16.79 4.82
CA ALA A 38 11.71 15.79 3.82
C ALA A 38 10.81 15.86 2.58
N MET A 39 9.49 16.09 2.75
CA MET A 39 8.58 16.31 1.62
C MET A 39 8.96 17.56 0.84
N VAL A 40 9.21 18.68 1.51
CA VAL A 40 9.65 19.92 0.83
C VAL A 40 10.94 19.68 0.04
N GLU A 41 11.95 19.03 0.64
CA GLU A 41 13.20 18.68 -0.05
C GLU A 41 12.98 17.75 -1.26
N LEU A 42 12.02 16.83 -1.19
CA LEU A 42 11.66 15.95 -2.31
C LEU A 42 11.00 16.70 -3.48
N PHE A 43 10.23 17.75 -3.19
CA PHE A 43 9.52 18.55 -4.20
C PHE A 43 10.31 19.80 -4.65
N GLU A 44 11.34 20.23 -3.92
CA GLU A 44 12.28 21.29 -4.32
C GLU A 44 13.35 20.79 -5.31
N ARG A 45 12.94 19.95 -6.26
CA ARG A 45 13.82 19.41 -7.28
C ARG A 45 13.98 20.39 -8.43
N LYS A 46 15.22 20.81 -8.68
CA LYS A 46 15.57 21.72 -9.78
C LYS A 46 15.38 21.10 -11.17
N ASP A 47 15.36 19.77 -11.25
CA ASP A 47 15.19 18.99 -12.47
C ASP A 47 13.73 18.58 -12.73
N SER A 48 12.77 19.13 -11.97
CA SER A 48 11.36 18.77 -12.14
C SER A 48 10.84 19.08 -13.54
N ASP A 49 11.22 20.23 -14.11
CA ASP A 49 10.78 20.66 -15.44
C ASP A 49 11.32 19.73 -16.55
N ASP A 50 12.58 19.28 -16.40
CA ASP A 50 13.20 18.35 -17.35
C ASP A 50 12.52 16.97 -17.31
N ILE A 51 12.16 16.51 -16.11
CA ILE A 51 11.43 15.25 -15.89
C ILE A 51 10.02 15.35 -16.46
N GLU A 52 9.33 16.47 -16.23
CA GLU A 52 8.02 16.72 -16.81
C GLU A 52 8.09 16.70 -18.35
N ALA A 53 9.09 17.36 -18.93
CA ALA A 53 9.29 17.38 -20.38
C ALA A 53 9.55 15.98 -20.95
N ASP A 54 10.37 15.17 -20.28
CA ASP A 54 10.65 13.78 -20.69
C ASP A 54 9.40 12.90 -20.57
N ILE A 55 8.67 12.97 -19.47
CA ILE A 55 7.41 12.23 -19.30
C ILE A 55 6.42 12.62 -20.39
N ASN A 56 6.19 13.91 -20.62
CA ASN A 56 5.29 14.41 -21.64
C ASN A 56 5.71 14.00 -23.06
N SER A 57 7.02 13.94 -23.33
CA SER A 57 7.54 13.41 -24.59
C SER A 57 7.16 11.94 -24.76
N ASN A 58 7.37 11.11 -23.73
CA ASN A 58 7.07 9.68 -23.77
C ASN A 58 5.58 9.37 -23.85
N LEU A 59 4.73 10.11 -23.12
CA LEU A 59 3.28 9.92 -23.13
C LEU A 59 2.67 10.15 -24.52
N LYS A 60 3.22 11.05 -25.33
CA LYS A 60 2.77 11.28 -26.72
C LYS A 60 2.95 10.06 -27.63
N PHE A 61 3.80 9.11 -27.25
CA PHE A 61 3.98 7.86 -28.00
C PHE A 61 3.03 6.74 -27.56
N LEU A 62 2.27 6.93 -26.48
CA LEU A 62 1.25 5.97 -26.06
C LEU A 62 0.01 6.13 -26.94
N PHE A 63 -0.31 5.08 -27.70
CA PHE A 63 -1.55 4.98 -28.47
C PHE A 63 -2.36 3.74 -28.02
N PRO A 64 -3.67 3.88 -27.77
CA PRO A 64 -4.47 5.12 -27.83
C PRO A 64 -4.08 6.09 -26.72
N GLU A 65 -4.38 7.38 -26.93
CA GLU A 65 -4.18 8.40 -25.91
C GLU A 65 -4.93 7.98 -24.63
N PRO A 66 -4.25 7.91 -23.47
CA PRO A 66 -4.94 7.54 -22.25
C PRO A 66 -5.91 8.65 -21.82
N CYS A 67 -6.97 8.28 -21.11
CA CYS A 67 -8.04 9.16 -20.65
C CYS A 67 -7.63 10.07 -19.48
N TRP A 68 -6.44 10.69 -19.52
CA TRP A 68 -5.88 11.49 -18.43
C TRP A 68 -6.74 12.70 -18.05
N GLU A 69 -7.43 13.29 -19.02
CA GLU A 69 -8.26 14.49 -18.88
C GLU A 69 -9.75 14.17 -18.66
N GLU A 70 -10.15 12.90 -18.82
CA GLU A 70 -11.50 12.47 -18.47
C GLU A 70 -11.46 12.05 -17.01
N GLU A 71 -12.25 12.64 -16.12
CA GLU A 71 -12.42 12.13 -14.76
C GLU A 71 -13.24 10.83 -14.84
N PRO A 72 -12.60 9.64 -14.89
CA PRO A 72 -13.32 8.39 -15.16
C PRO A 72 -14.20 7.99 -13.97
N PHE A 73 -14.02 8.71 -12.87
CA PHE A 73 -14.55 8.50 -11.54
C PHE A 73 -15.46 9.65 -11.09
N ASP A 74 -15.89 10.56 -11.98
CA ASP A 74 -16.88 11.58 -11.64
C ASP A 74 -18.12 10.98 -10.95
N PHE A 75 -18.50 9.76 -11.36
CA PHE A 75 -19.61 9.01 -10.76
C PHE A 75 -19.39 8.70 -9.25
N LEU A 76 -18.15 8.60 -8.77
CA LEU A 76 -17.84 8.33 -7.36
C LEU A 76 -18.16 9.51 -6.45
N GLN A 77 -18.26 10.73 -6.99
CA GLN A 77 -18.71 11.89 -6.20
C GLN A 77 -20.12 11.70 -5.64
N GLU A 78 -20.96 10.85 -6.25
CA GLU A 78 -22.30 10.54 -5.75
C GLU A 78 -22.31 9.56 -4.56
N TYR A 79 -21.17 8.92 -4.27
CA TYR A 79 -21.04 7.84 -3.27
C TYR A 79 -20.12 8.18 -2.08
N LEU A 80 -19.41 9.32 -2.12
CA LEU A 80 -18.52 9.83 -1.06
C LEU A 80 -19.20 10.94 -0.25
#